data_AF-X1CAE7-F1
#
_entry.id   AF-X1CAE7-F1
#
_cell.length_a   1.000
_cell.length_b   1.000
_cell.length_c   1.000
_cell.angle_alpha   90.00
_cell.angle_beta   90.00
_cell.angle_gamma   90.00
#
_symmetry.space_group_name_H-M   'P 1'
#
loop_
_entity.id
_entity.type
_entity.pdbx_description
1 polymer ?
#
loop_
_entity_poly.entity_id
_entity_poly.type
_entity_poly.pdbx_seq_one_letter_code
_entity_poly.pdbx_strand_id
1 'polypeptide(L)'
;MKYTKIPAITGKQLIRLLKKDDWCVKRKAKHGIAVTKYIGDRNRVTVIPNTRASLDIGTLMAILGSKQTNIGKRGLLRLINKYGL
;
A
#
# COMPACT_ATOMS: atom_id res chain seq x y z
N MET A 1 -6.17 19.34 -4.30
CA MET A 1 -5.32 19.39 -3.08
C MET A 1 -4.09 18.52 -3.30
N LYS A 2 -2.89 19.01 -2.98
CA LYS A 2 -1.63 18.23 -3.10
C LYS A 2 -1.15 17.83 -1.70
N TYR A 3 -1.10 16.54 -1.43
CA TYR A 3 -0.57 15.99 -0.19
C TYR A 3 0.95 16.14 -0.14
N THR A 4 1.42 16.84 0.90
CA THR A 4 2.86 17.03 1.21
C THR A 4 3.32 16.22 2.42
N LYS A 5 2.36 15.76 3.24
CA LYS A 5 2.57 14.87 4.39
C LYS A 5 1.74 13.61 4.20
N ILE A 6 2.19 12.49 4.79
CA ILE A 6 1.45 11.23 4.73
C ILE A 6 0.17 11.43 5.55
N PRO A 7 -1.02 11.36 4.93
CA PRO A 7 -2.28 11.43 5.68
C PRO A 7 -2.52 10.12 6.43
N ALA A 8 -3.38 10.16 7.43
CA ALA A 8 -3.91 8.93 8.02
C ALA A 8 -4.58 8.09 6.93
N ILE A 9 -4.17 6.82 6.81
CA ILE A 9 -4.66 5.92 5.77
C ILE A 9 -5.04 4.57 6.39
N THR A 10 -6.22 4.08 6.03
CA THR A 10 -6.67 2.75 6.43
C THR A 10 -6.08 1.69 5.52
N GLY A 11 -5.99 0.44 5.99
CA GLY A 11 -5.52 -0.64 5.13
C GLY A 11 -6.42 -0.90 3.93
N LYS A 12 -7.74 -0.65 4.04
CA LYS A 12 -8.66 -0.68 2.90
C LYS A 12 -8.33 0.35 1.83
N GLN A 13 -8.03 1.58 2.22
CA GLN A 13 -7.63 2.63 1.27
C GLN A 13 -6.29 2.29 0.62
N LEU A 14 -5.33 1.79 1.39
CA LEU A 14 -4.04 1.36 0.84
C LEU A 14 -4.21 0.25 -0.21
N ILE A 15 -5.03 -0.77 0.05
CA ILE A 15 -5.32 -1.83 -0.92
C ILE A 15 -5.93 -1.25 -2.21
N ARG A 16 -6.87 -0.30 -2.11
CA ARG A 16 -7.46 0.35 -3.30
C ARG A 16 -6.43 1.15 -4.09
N LEU A 17 -5.56 1.91 -3.42
CA LEU A 17 -4.49 2.66 -4.07
C LEU A 17 -3.54 1.74 -4.82
N LEU A 18 -3.12 0.65 -4.18
CA LEU A 18 -2.23 -0.32 -4.83
C LEU A 18 -2.92 -1.02 -6.01
N LYS A 19 -4.22 -1.34 -5.89
CA LYS A 19 -4.99 -1.87 -7.03
C LYS A 19 -5.00 -0.91 -8.21
N LYS A 20 -5.10 0.40 -7.97
CA LYS A 20 -4.99 1.45 -9.01
C LYS A 20 -3.56 1.64 -9.55
N ASP A 21 -2.56 1.14 -8.83
CA ASP A 21 -1.16 1.03 -9.27
C ASP A 21 -0.87 -0.38 -9.79
N ASP A 22 -1.84 -1.07 -10.39
CA ASP A 22 -1.65 -2.39 -11.03
C ASP A 22 -1.13 -3.50 -10.09
N TRP A 23 -1.32 -3.36 -8.78
CA TRP A 23 -1.13 -4.49 -7.87
C TRP A 23 -2.30 -5.45 -7.97
N CYS A 24 -1.99 -6.72 -8.19
CA CYS A 24 -2.98 -7.79 -8.22
C CYS A 24 -3.39 -8.15 -6.80
N VAL A 25 -4.67 -7.91 -6.46
CA VAL A 25 -5.28 -8.41 -5.24
C VAL A 25 -5.46 -9.92 -5.37
N LYS A 26 -4.92 -10.68 -4.41
CA LYS A 26 -5.04 -12.14 -4.35
C LYS A 26 -6.07 -12.51 -3.28
N ARG A 27 -5.80 -13.58 -2.53
CA ARG A 27 -6.70 -14.10 -1.50
C ARG A 27 -6.57 -13.35 -0.17
N LYS A 28 -7.60 -13.50 0.66
CA LYS A 28 -7.54 -13.15 2.09
C LYS A 28 -6.48 -14.02 2.76
N ALA A 29 -5.60 -13.37 3.51
CA ALA A 29 -4.62 -14.00 4.41
C ALA A 29 -5.12 -13.89 5.86
N LYS A 30 -4.49 -14.64 6.78
CA LYS A 30 -4.85 -14.63 8.21
C LYS A 30 -4.92 -13.22 8.81
N HIS A 31 -4.02 -12.32 8.39
CA HIS A 31 -3.88 -10.98 8.95
C HIS A 31 -4.30 -9.84 8.00
N GLY A 32 -4.88 -10.15 6.83
CA GLY A 32 -5.19 -9.10 5.85
C GLY A 32 -5.50 -9.59 4.44
N ILE A 33 -5.25 -8.75 3.44
CA ILE A 33 -5.35 -9.08 2.02
C ILE A 33 -3.96 -9.16 1.43
N ALA A 34 -3.64 -10.26 0.75
CA ALA A 34 -2.40 -10.40 0.01
C ALA A 34 -2.51 -9.65 -1.33
N VAL A 35 -1.51 -8.83 -1.63
CA VAL A 35 -1.34 -8.16 -2.92
C VAL A 35 0.02 -8.52 -3.51
N THR A 36 0.09 -8.62 -4.83
CA THR A 36 1.32 -8.92 -5.55
C THR A 36 1.50 -8.07 -6.78
N LYS A 37 2.74 -7.74 -7.12
CA LYS A 37 3.10 -7.08 -8.37
C LYS A 37 4.48 -7.53 -8.80
N TYR A 38 4.66 -7.75 -10.10
CA TYR A 38 5.97 -7.96 -10.69
C TYR A 38 6.67 -6.60 -10.80
N ILE A 39 7.80 -6.44 -10.11
CA ILE A 39 8.55 -5.17 -10.07
C ILE A 39 10.03 -5.47 -10.27
N GLY A 40 10.56 -5.00 -11.40
CA GLY A 40 11.92 -5.30 -11.83
C GLY A 40 12.01 -6.74 -12.32
N ASP A 41 12.82 -7.55 -11.62
CA ASP A 41 13.14 -8.93 -11.93
C ASP A 41 12.33 -9.96 -11.11
N ARG A 42 11.54 -9.51 -10.12
CA ARG A 42 10.87 -10.41 -9.16
C ARG A 42 9.43 -10.03 -8.85
N ASN A 43 8.66 -11.05 -8.47
CA ASN A 43 7.35 -10.87 -7.86
C ASN A 43 7.50 -10.41 -6.41
N ARG A 44 6.86 -9.28 -6.08
CA ARG A 44 6.78 -8.78 -4.71
C ARG A 44 5.41 -9.05 -4.15
N VAL A 45 5.36 -9.63 -2.96
CA VAL A 45 4.12 -9.97 -2.25
C VAL A 45 4.11 -9.26 -0.91
N THR A 46 2.97 -8.68 -0.53
CA THR A 46 2.75 -8.17 0.82
C THR A 46 1.34 -8.47 1.29
N VAL A 47 1.15 -8.52 2.61
CA VAL A 47 -0.15 -8.65 3.26
C VAL A 47 -0.49 -7.33 3.94
N ILE A 48 -1.61 -6.74 3.55
CA ILE A 48 -2.08 -5.46 4.09
C ILE A 48 -3.24 -5.72 5.03
N PRO A 49 -3.21 -5.24 6.29
CA PRO A 49 -4.32 -5.38 7.22
C PRO A 49 -5.63 -4.85 6.61
N ASN A 50 -6.69 -5.66 6.61
CA ASN A 50 -7.99 -5.25 6.04
C ASN A 50 -8.85 -4.52 7.08
N THR A 51 -8.37 -3.38 7.56
CA THR A 51 -8.99 -2.63 8.66
C THR A 51 -9.62 -1.32 8.19
N ARG A 52 -10.62 -0.85 8.96
CA ARG A 52 -11.19 0.50 8.86
C ARG A 52 -10.48 1.51 9.75
N ALA A 53 -9.65 1.05 10.69
CA ALA A 53 -8.78 1.91 11.48
C ALA A 53 -7.60 2.39 10.63
N SER A 54 -7.08 3.57 10.95
CA SER A 54 -5.83 4.06 10.36
C SER A 54 -4.68 3.12 10.72
N LEU A 55 -3.82 2.81 9.74
CA LEU A 55 -2.58 2.11 10.01
C LEU A 55 -1.66 3.03 10.81
N ASP A 56 -1.01 2.47 11.83
CA ASP A 56 0.08 3.17 12.50
C ASP A 56 1.26 3.38 11.52
N ILE A 57 2.10 4.37 11.84
CA ILE A 57 3.20 4.76 10.96
C ILE A 57 4.23 3.62 10.77
N GLY A 58 4.44 2.78 11.79
CA GLY A 58 5.38 1.66 11.72
C GLY A 58 4.91 0.61 10.74
N THR A 59 3.67 0.15 10.88
CA THR A 59 3.03 -0.80 9.96
C THR A 59 2.99 -0.25 8.53
N LEU A 60 2.60 1.02 8.36
CA LEU A 60 2.57 1.64 7.05
C LEU A 60 3.96 1.68 6.40
N MET A 61 4.98 2.12 7.14
CA MET A 61 6.35 2.21 6.60
C MET A 61 6.96 0.84 6.33
N ALA A 62 6.64 -0.19 7.11
CA ALA A 62 7.03 -1.57 6.83
C ALA A 62 6.44 -2.06 5.50
N ILE A 63 5.17 -1.74 5.21
CA ILE A 63 4.51 -2.08 3.95
C ILE A 63 5.12 -1.33 2.76
N LEU A 64 5.38 -0.04 2.93
CA LEU A 64 5.99 0.79 1.89
C LEU A 64 7.47 0.48 1.65
N GLY A 65 8.12 -0.18 2.61
CA GLY A 65 9.55 -0.45 2.62
C GLY A 65 10.05 -1.34 1.48
N SER A 66 11.36 -1.34 1.29
CA SER A 66 12.05 -2.00 0.18
C SER A 66 11.92 -3.53 0.15
N LYS A 67 11.56 -4.16 1.27
CA LYS A 67 11.34 -5.61 1.35
C LYS A 67 9.94 -6.02 0.87
N GLN A 68 8.97 -5.12 0.97
CA GLN A 68 7.57 -5.39 0.61
C GLN A 68 7.24 -4.69 -0.72
N THR A 69 6.62 -3.51 -0.68
CA THR A 69 6.18 -2.83 -1.92
C THR A 69 7.27 -2.05 -2.64
N ASN A 70 8.31 -1.61 -1.93
CA ASN A 70 9.35 -0.71 -2.46
C ASN A 70 8.82 0.60 -3.06
N ILE A 71 7.66 1.06 -2.58
CA ILE A 71 7.04 2.32 -3.03
C ILE A 71 7.62 3.51 -2.24
N GLY A 72 7.87 3.30 -0.95
CA GLY A 72 8.34 4.32 -0.02
C GLY A 72 7.34 5.48 0.19
N LYS A 73 7.73 6.43 1.05
CA LYS A 73 6.92 7.61 1.38
C LYS A 73 6.58 8.44 0.13
N ARG A 74 7.58 8.72 -0.72
CA ARG A 74 7.39 9.53 -1.93
C ARG A 74 6.46 8.85 -2.92
N GLY A 75 6.59 7.54 -3.11
CA GLY A 75 5.69 6.78 -3.97
C GLY A 75 4.25 6.79 -3.45
N LEU A 76 4.04 6.64 -2.13
CA LEU A 76 2.70 6.73 -1.56
C LEU A 76 2.08 8.11 -1.80
N LEU A 77 2.82 9.19 -1.54
CA LEU A 77 2.33 10.55 -1.78
C LEU A 77 1.98 10.76 -3.27
N ARG A 78 2.78 10.22 -4.18
CA ARG A 78 2.48 10.28 -5.62
C ARG A 78 1.18 9.54 -5.95
N LEU A 79 0.97 8.35 -5.40
CA LEU A 79 -0.26 7.57 -5.63
C LEU A 79 -1.50 8.30 -5.10
N ILE A 80 -1.42 8.82 -3.88
CA ILE A 80 -2.52 9.58 -3.27
C ILE A 80 -2.84 10.83 -4.11
N ASN A 81 -1.81 11.59 -4.52
CA ASN A 81 -2.00 12.77 -5.36
C ASN A 81 -2.59 12.45 -6.74
N LYS A 82 -2.26 11.27 -7.30
CA LYS A 82 -2.76 10.84 -8.60
C LYS A 82 -4.20 10.33 -8.54
N TYR A 83 -4.55 9.58 -7.50
CA TYR A 83 -5.78 8.78 -7.48
C TYR A 83 -6.80 9.16 -6.41
N GLY A 84 -6.44 10.06 -5.49
CA GLY A 84 -7.22 10.34 -4.29
C GLY A 84 -7.18 9.18 -3.28
N LEU A 85 -7.67 9.46 -2.07
CA LEU A 85 -7.86 8.46 -1.01
C LEU A 85 -9.24 7.79 -1.06
#